data_AF-W2SSW7-F1
#
_entry.id   AF-W2SSW7-F1
#
_cell.length_a   1.000
_cell.length_b   1.000
_cell.length_c   1.000
_cell.angle_alpha   90.00
_cell.angle_beta   90.00
_cell.angle_gamma   90.00
#
_symmetry.space_group_name_H-M   'P 1'
#
loop_
_entity.id
_entity.type
_entity.pdbx_description
1 polymer ?
#
loop_
_entity_poly.entity_id
_entity_poly.type
_entity_poly.pdbx_seq_one_letter_code
_entity_poly.pdbx_strand_id
1 'polypeptide(L)'
;QLQTERRVHQLHFKGWPDHGVPDTVFPLLTFMNYVAEIHSTGPIVVHCSAGVGRSGSYILVDSMRRHLISFRKLNLMGHLIHMRRQREKLVQTVEQYMLCHEAVRQLIRHGITRVHADLFQ
;
A
#
# COMPACT_ATOMS: atom_id res chain seq x y z
N GLN A 1 23.21 -22.78 -19.69
CA GLN A 1 21.94 -22.41 -19.02
C GLN A 1 21.23 -21.42 -19.93
N LEU A 2 20.04 -21.75 -20.43
CA LEU A 2 19.23 -20.80 -21.22
C LEU A 2 18.83 -19.64 -20.30
N GLN A 3 19.34 -18.43 -20.57
CA GLN A 3 18.88 -17.23 -19.86
C GLN A 3 17.44 -16.95 -20.29
N THR A 4 16.49 -17.17 -19.39
CA THR A 4 15.09 -16.75 -19.58
C THR A 4 15.00 -15.26 -19.32
N GLU A 5 14.48 -14.49 -20.28
CA GLU A 5 14.17 -13.07 -20.09
C GLU A 5 13.12 -12.89 -18.98
N ARG A 6 13.29 -11.83 -18.17
CA ARG A 6 12.32 -11.46 -17.11
C ARG A 6 12.02 -9.98 -17.20
N ARG A 7 10.74 -9.63 -17.22
CA ARG A 7 10.26 -8.24 -17.13
C ARG A 7 10.12 -7.82 -15.67
N VAL A 8 10.67 -6.66 -15.32
CA VAL A 8 10.56 -6.06 -13.98
C VAL A 8 9.85 -4.72 -14.09
N HIS A 9 8.84 -4.49 -13.24
CA HIS A 9 8.17 -3.22 -13.10
C HIS A 9 8.64 -2.52 -11.81
N GLN A 10 9.35 -1.40 -11.94
CA GLN A 10 9.73 -0.56 -10.81
C GLN A 10 8.80 0.67 -10.77
N LEU A 11 8.10 0.85 -9.65
CA LEU A 11 7.20 1.97 -9.45
C LEU A 11 7.69 2.85 -8.29
N HIS A 12 7.80 4.15 -8.53
CA HIS A 12 8.29 5.11 -7.55
C HIS A 12 7.20 6.12 -7.16
N PHE A 13 6.71 6.00 -5.93
CA PHE A 13 5.79 6.98 -5.35
C PHE A 13 6.56 8.22 -4.87
N LYS A 14 6.39 9.34 -5.60
CA LYS A 14 7.06 10.62 -5.30
C LYS A 14 6.26 11.56 -4.40
N GLY A 15 5.01 11.20 -4.07
CA GLY A 15 4.11 12.04 -3.27
C GLY A 15 4.33 11.97 -1.76
N TRP A 16 5.44 11.36 -1.30
CA TRP A 16 5.76 11.27 0.12
C TRP A 16 6.84 12.28 0.49
N PRO A 17 6.56 13.25 1.39
CA PRO A 17 7.53 14.28 1.77
C PRO A 17 8.70 13.71 2.57
N ASP A 18 9.82 14.44 2.59
CA ASP A 18 11.01 14.06 3.36
C ASP A 18 10.74 14.01 4.87
N HIS A 19 9.92 14.94 5.37
CA HIS A 19 9.46 14.96 6.75
C HIS A 19 7.95 14.70 6.82
N GLY A 20 7.53 13.84 7.75
CA GLY A 20 6.11 13.56 8.00
C GLY A 20 5.46 12.59 7.01
N VAL A 21 4.22 12.90 6.64
CA VAL A 21 3.34 12.08 5.80
C VAL A 21 2.65 12.95 4.74
N PRO A 22 2.14 12.36 3.63
CA PRO A 22 1.34 13.11 2.67
C PRO A 22 0.11 13.77 3.34
N ASP A 23 -0.22 15.00 2.92
CA ASP A 23 -1.39 15.74 3.43
C ASP A 23 -2.72 15.04 3.10
N THR A 24 -2.73 14.26 2.02
CA THR A 24 -3.89 13.47 1.60
C THR A 24 -3.47 12.05 1.21
N VAL A 25 -4.36 11.10 1.44
CA VAL A 25 -4.12 9.68 1.14
C VAL A 25 -4.44 9.31 -0.31
N PHE A 26 -5.18 10.15 -1.05
CA PHE A 26 -5.68 9.81 -2.38
C PHE A 26 -4.58 9.55 -3.43
N PRO A 27 -3.46 10.30 -3.47
CA PRO A 27 -2.34 9.95 -4.34
C PRO A 27 -1.75 8.57 -4.02
N LEU A 28 -1.64 8.23 -2.73
CA LEU A 28 -1.14 6.92 -2.29
C LEU A 28 -2.12 5.79 -2.65
N LEU A 29 -3.42 6.00 -2.45
CA LEU A 29 -4.46 5.03 -2.84
C LEU A 29 -4.51 4.83 -4.36
N THR A 30 -4.38 5.90 -5.14
CA THR A 30 -4.29 5.84 -6.60
C THR A 30 -3.06 5.03 -7.03
N PHE A 31 -1.91 5.30 -6.40
CA PHE A 31 -0.68 4.54 -6.65
C PHE A 31 -0.85 3.05 -6.31
N MET A 32 -1.47 2.72 -5.18
CA MET A 32 -1.74 1.32 -4.80
C MET A 32 -2.66 0.61 -5.78
N ASN A 33 -3.70 1.29 -6.28
CA ASN A 33 -4.59 0.73 -7.30
C ASN A 33 -3.83 0.44 -8.60
N TYR A 34 -2.97 1.36 -9.05
CA TYR A 34 -2.12 1.14 -10.22
C TYR A 34 -1.14 -0.02 -10.02
N VAL A 35 -0.53 -0.15 -8.84
CA VAL A 35 0.33 -1.30 -8.52
C VAL A 35 -0.45 -2.61 -8.60
N ALA A 36 -1.71 -2.62 -8.12
CA ALA A 36 -2.56 -3.81 -8.14
C ALA A 36 -3.05 -4.23 -9.55
N GLU A 37 -3.04 -3.31 -10.52
CA GLU A 37 -3.35 -3.59 -11.93
C GLU A 37 -2.19 -4.33 -12.64
N ILE A 38 -0.97 -4.31 -12.07
CA ILE A 38 0.20 -5.00 -12.65
C ILE A 38 0.24 -6.44 -12.17
N HIS A 39 0.19 -7.38 -13.11
CA HIS A 39 0.31 -8.81 -12.81
C HIS A 39 1.67 -9.14 -12.18
N SER A 40 1.64 -9.75 -10.98
CA SER A 40 2.81 -10.24 -10.26
C SER A 40 2.78 -11.76 -10.13
N THR A 41 3.86 -12.45 -10.50
CA THR A 41 4.01 -13.91 -10.34
C THR A 41 4.59 -14.33 -8.99
N GLY A 42 4.88 -13.38 -8.11
CA GLY A 42 5.50 -13.61 -6.81
C GLY A 42 5.38 -12.41 -5.87
N PRO A 43 6.08 -12.43 -4.72
CA PRO A 43 6.05 -11.34 -3.75
C PRO A 43 6.52 -10.01 -4.35
N ILE A 44 5.81 -8.93 -4.03
CA ILE A 44 6.20 -7.57 -4.41
C ILE A 44 7.29 -7.08 -3.47
N VAL A 45 8.39 -6.57 -4.03
CA VAL A 45 9.44 -5.89 -3.26
C VAL A 45 9.01 -4.45 -2.99
N VAL A 46 8.87 -4.10 -1.71
CA VAL A 46 8.56 -2.74 -1.26
C VAL A 46 9.73 -2.22 -0.43
N HIS A 47 10.29 -1.08 -0.79
CA HIS A 47 11.38 -0.46 -0.05
C HIS A 47 11.20 1.06 0.09
N CYS A 48 11.97 1.66 1.00
CA CYS A 48 12.16 3.10 1.10
C CYS A 48 13.66 3.35 1.34
N SER A 49 14.03 4.04 2.41
CA SER A 49 15.42 4.10 2.91
C SER A 49 15.69 2.90 3.84
N ALA A 50 15.21 2.93 5.08
CA ALA A 50 15.37 1.83 6.05
C ALA A 50 14.39 0.65 5.85
N GLY A 51 13.42 0.79 4.93
CA GLY A 51 12.43 -0.25 4.63
C GLY A 51 11.46 -0.54 5.79
N VAL A 52 11.12 0.46 6.61
CA VAL A 52 10.28 0.28 7.81
C VAL A 52 9.15 1.31 7.94
N GLY A 53 9.42 2.60 7.76
CA GLY A 53 8.39 3.66 7.88
C GLY A 53 7.40 3.67 6.70
N ARG A 54 7.79 4.31 5.59
CA ARG A 54 6.97 4.41 4.36
C ARG A 54 6.58 3.03 3.81
N SER A 55 7.54 2.10 3.79
CA SER A 55 7.28 0.71 3.34
C SER A 55 6.28 -0.01 4.23
N GLY A 56 6.41 0.09 5.56
CA GLY A 56 5.46 -0.54 6.48
C GLY A 56 4.06 0.04 6.35
N SER A 57 3.97 1.36 6.15
CA SER A 57 2.69 2.05 5.93
C SER A 57 2.02 1.59 4.65
N TYR A 58 2.78 1.51 3.55
CA TYR A 58 2.28 0.99 2.27
C TYR A 58 1.76 -0.45 2.42
N ILE A 59 2.57 -1.34 3.02
CA ILE A 59 2.21 -2.76 3.18
C ILE A 59 0.97 -2.92 4.07
N LEU A 60 0.87 -2.15 5.16
CA LEU A 60 -0.27 -2.21 6.08
C LEU A 60 -1.57 -1.82 5.38
N VAL A 61 -1.56 -0.71 4.64
CA VAL A 61 -2.75 -0.22 3.91
C VAL A 61 -3.12 -1.18 2.78
N ASP A 62 -2.16 -1.66 1.99
CA ASP A 62 -2.46 -2.61 0.91
C ASP A 62 -2.95 -3.97 1.44
N SER A 63 -2.39 -4.45 2.55
CA SER A 63 -2.87 -5.66 3.22
C SER A 63 -4.32 -5.48 3.69
N MET A 64 -4.65 -4.33 4.28
CA MET A 64 -6.03 -4.03 4.69
C MET A 64 -6.97 -3.87 3.51
N ARG A 65 -6.54 -3.20 2.44
CA ARG A 65 -7.32 -3.06 1.20
C ARG A 65 -7.74 -4.43 0.68
N ARG A 66 -6.82 -5.40 0.64
CA ARG A 66 -7.11 -6.79 0.24
C ARG A 66 -7.97 -7.53 1.27
N HIS A 67 -7.72 -7.34 2.56
CA HIS A 67 -8.51 -7.95 3.63
C HIS A 67 -9.98 -7.55 3.56
N LEU A 68 -10.26 -6.26 3.33
CA LEU A 68 -11.61 -5.70 3.32
C LEU A 68 -12.45 -6.13 2.11
N ILE A 69 -11.84 -6.65 1.05
CA ILE A 69 -12.56 -7.26 -0.08
C ILE A 69 -13.21 -8.58 0.35
N SER A 70 -12.51 -9.38 1.16
CA SER A 70 -12.95 -10.73 1.55
C SER A 70 -13.65 -10.76 2.92
N PHE A 71 -13.36 -9.80 3.80
CA PHE A 71 -13.81 -9.82 5.19
C PHE A 71 -14.37 -8.46 5.62
N ARG A 72 -15.50 -8.47 6.33
CA ARG A 72 -16.11 -7.25 6.92
C ARG A 72 -15.61 -6.96 8.34
N LYS A 73 -14.36 -7.33 8.66
CA LYS A 73 -13.75 -7.07 9.97
C LYS A 73 -12.55 -6.13 9.80
N LEU A 74 -12.38 -5.21 10.75
CA LEU A 74 -11.28 -4.25 10.75
C LEU A 74 -10.51 -4.38 12.06
N ASN A 75 -9.23 -4.75 11.95
CA ASN A 75 -8.28 -4.69 13.07
C ASN A 75 -6.90 -4.26 12.56
N LEU A 76 -6.73 -2.94 12.42
CA LEU A 76 -5.49 -2.36 11.88
C LEU A 76 -4.30 -2.57 12.82
N MET A 77 -4.52 -2.44 14.14
CA MET A 77 -3.47 -2.67 15.15
C MET A 77 -3.02 -4.12 15.15
N GLY A 78 -3.96 -5.08 15.09
CA GLY A 78 -3.64 -6.51 15.01
C GLY A 78 -2.81 -6.85 13.78
N HIS A 79 -3.14 -6.28 12.62
CA HIS A 79 -2.32 -6.42 11.41
C HIS A 79 -0.92 -5.85 11.60
N LEU A 80 -0.79 -4.65 12.15
CA LEU A 80 0.52 -4.04 12.40
C LEU A 80 1.37 -4.87 13.37
N ILE A 81 0.77 -5.38 14.46
CA ILE A 81 1.45 -6.26 15.42
C ILE A 81 1.92 -7.53 14.72
N HIS A 82 1.07 -8.15 13.89
CA HIS A 82 1.45 -9.33 13.12
C HIS A 82 2.62 -9.03 12.17
N MET A 83 2.53 -7.95 11.39
CA MET A 83 3.60 -7.52 10.48
C MET A 83 4.92 -7.24 11.23
N ARG A 84 4.84 -6.63 12.42
CA ARG A 84 6.02 -6.33 13.25
C ARG A 84 6.73 -7.58 13.79
N ARG A 85 6.07 -8.74 13.83
CA ARG A 85 6.72 -10.03 14.13
C ARG A 85 7.61 -10.51 12.97
N GLN A 86 7.36 -10.06 11.75
CA GLN A 86 8.13 -10.44 10.56
C GLN A 86 9.24 -9.42 10.27
N ARG A 87 9.02 -8.14 10.58
CA ARG A 87 10.03 -7.08 10.49
C ARG A 87 9.78 -6.04 11.56
N GLU A 88 10.75 -5.84 12.45
CA GLU A 88 10.59 -4.88 13.53
C GLU A 88 10.38 -3.44 13.02
N LYS A 89 9.76 -2.60 13.85
CA LYS A 89 9.62 -1.15 13.63
C LYS A 89 8.86 -0.72 12.38
N LEU A 90 8.13 -1.63 11.70
CA LEU A 90 7.21 -1.23 10.62
C LEU A 90 6.22 -0.16 11.12
N VAL A 91 5.95 0.84 10.28
CA VAL A 91 5.17 2.05 10.64
C VAL A 91 5.81 2.73 11.86
N GLN A 92 6.82 3.56 11.61
CA GLN A 92 7.75 4.03 12.64
C GLN A 92 7.19 5.16 13.51
N THR A 93 6.26 5.96 12.98
CA THR A 93 5.75 7.15 13.68
C THR A 93 4.24 7.10 13.84
N VAL A 94 3.73 7.92 14.76
CA VAL A 94 2.28 8.04 15.01
C VAL A 94 1.59 8.62 13.79
N GLU A 95 2.20 9.60 13.12
CA GLU A 95 1.68 10.23 11.89
C GLU A 95 1.51 9.21 10.76
N GLN A 96 2.47 8.29 10.62
CA GLN A 96 2.36 7.18 9.66
C GLN A 96 1.19 6.25 10.00
N TYR A 97 0.98 5.95 11.29
CA TYR A 97 -0.14 5.13 11.71
C TYR A 97 -1.49 5.83 11.52
N MET A 98 -1.57 7.14 11.78
CA MET A 98 -2.74 7.97 11.49
C MET A 98 -3.03 8.02 9.99
N LEU A 99 -2.02 8.16 9.14
CA LEU A 99 -2.14 8.08 7.68
C LEU A 99 -2.73 6.72 7.25
N CYS A 100 -2.30 5.62 7.87
CA CYS A 100 -2.85 4.29 7.56
C CYS A 100 -4.34 4.18 7.92
N HIS A 101 -4.74 4.69 9.09
CA HIS A 101 -6.16 4.75 9.48
C HIS A 101 -6.97 5.58 8.51
N GLU A 102 -6.47 6.76 8.14
CA GLU A 102 -7.13 7.65 7.18
C GLU A 102 -7.27 6.99 5.81
N ALA A 103 -6.23 6.30 5.31
CA ALA A 103 -6.26 5.59 4.04
C ALA A 103 -7.33 4.49 4.04
N VAL A 104 -7.38 3.68 5.11
CA VAL A 104 -8.38 2.62 5.26
C VAL A 104 -9.79 3.21 5.40
N ARG A 105 -9.95 4.31 6.13
CA ARG A 105 -11.24 5.01 6.26
C ARG A 105 -11.75 5.49 4.90
N GLN A 106 -10.87 6.06 4.08
CA GLN A 106 -11.22 6.55 2.74
C GLN A 106 -11.58 5.38 1.79
N LEU A 107 -10.85 4.27 1.86
CA LEU A 107 -11.20 3.03 1.13
C LEU A 107 -12.60 2.52 1.48
N ILE A 108 -12.96 2.51 2.77
CA ILE A 108 -14.28 2.05 3.21
C ILE A 108 -15.38 3.01 2.75
N ARG A 109 -15.15 4.33 2.86
CA ARG A 109 -16.18 5.34 2.55
C ARG A 109 -16.45 5.50 1.06
N HIS A 110 -15.41 5.44 0.23
CA HIS A 110 -15.52 5.77 -1.19
C HIS A 110 -15.34 4.57 -2.12
N GLY A 111 -14.81 3.45 -1.62
CA GLY A 111 -14.43 2.32 -2.47
C GLY A 111 -13.34 2.71 -3.47
N ILE A 112 -13.30 1.99 -4.59
CA ILE A 112 -12.41 2.30 -5.71
C ILE A 112 -13.23 3.12 -6.72
N THR A 113 -12.89 4.40 -6.87
CA THR A 113 -13.58 5.33 -7.79
C THR A 113 -12.85 5.55 -9.11
N ARG A 114 -11.74 4.86 -9.34
CA ARG A 114 -11.02 4.88 -10.62
C ARG A 114 -11.74 3.96 -11.60
N VAL A 115 -12.17 4.52 -12.72
CA VAL A 115 -12.88 3.81 -13.80
C VAL A 115 -12.05 3.90 -15.07
N HIS A 116 -11.89 2.79 -15.79
CA HIS A 116 -11.17 2.78 -17.06
C HIS A 116 -11.97 3.54 -18.13
N ALA A 117 -11.28 4.30 -18.98
CA ALA A 117 -11.94 5.13 -20.01
C ALA A 117 -12.83 4.29 -20.95
N ASP A 118 -12.42 3.04 -21.21
CA ASP A 118 -13.15 2.11 -22.09
C ASP A 118 -14.55 1.74 -21.57
N LEU A 119 -14.85 1.99 -20.29
CA LEU A 119 -16.17 1.73 -19.69
C LEU A 119 -17.18 2.86 -19.91
N PHE A 120 -16.78 3.97 -20.54
CA PHE A 120 -17.64 5.12 -20.83
C PHE A 120 -18.15 5.16 -22.29
N GLN A 121 -18.07 4.02 -23.00
CA GLN A 121 -18.65 3.83 -24.34
C GLN A 121 -20.18 3.70 -24.28
#